data_AF-A0A850QYC9-F1
#
_entry.id   AF-A0A850QYC9-F1
#
_cell.length_a   1.000
_cell.length_b   1.000
_cell.length_c   1.000
_cell.angle_alpha   90.00
_cell.angle_beta   90.00
_cell.angle_gamma   90.00
#
_symmetry.space_group_name_H-M   'P 1'
#
loop_
_entity.id
_entity.type
_entity.pdbx_description
1 polymer ?
#
loop_
_entity_poly.entity_id
_entity_poly.type
_entity_poly.pdbx_seq_one_letter_code
_entity_poly.pdbx_strand_id
1 'polypeptide(L)'
;MKLKLDEKQVLRSISDLLVYKPEFAGKAMIDAINSDSRKRDLLENIADFIETKKYSNNREQYLIELKNEIEKIQNKEVKEIFKLSLSTMNED
;
A
#
# COMPACT_ATOMS: atom_id res chain seq x y z
N MET A 1 -14.75 -2.72 10.95
CA MET A 1 -13.81 -2.12 11.92
C MET A 1 -13.53 -0.69 11.47
N LYS A 2 -13.48 0.28 12.39
CA LYS A 2 -13.13 1.68 12.07
C LYS A 2 -11.67 1.89 12.44
N LEU A 3 -10.86 2.42 11.52
CA LEU A 3 -9.44 2.66 11.76
C LEU A 3 -9.22 3.85 12.70
N LYS A 4 -8.22 3.73 13.58
CA LYS A 4 -7.71 4.84 14.38
C LYS A 4 -6.88 5.80 13.51
N LEU A 5 -6.65 7.02 13.99
CA LEU A 5 -5.94 8.06 13.24
C LEU A 5 -4.49 7.67 12.92
N ASP A 6 -3.79 7.09 13.88
CA ASP A 6 -2.44 6.56 13.74
C ASP A 6 -2.38 5.42 12.70
N GLU A 7 -3.34 4.50 12.74
CA GLU A 7 -3.45 3.42 11.75
C GLU A 7 -3.62 4.00 10.33
N LYS A 8 -4.47 5.02 10.16
CA LYS A 8 -4.65 5.70 8.86
C LYS A 8 -3.38 6.38 8.36
N GLN A 9 -2.64 7.05 9.25
CA GLN A 9 -1.40 7.73 8.88
C GLN A 9 -0.32 6.75 8.41
N VAL A 10 -0.21 5.60 9.08
CA VAL A 10 0.72 4.53 8.69
C VAL A 10 0.33 3.96 7.33
N LEU A 11 -0.95 3.62 7.14
CA LEU A 11 -1.45 3.10 5.87
C LEU A 11 -1.27 4.09 4.73
N ARG A 12 -1.48 5.38 4.99
CA ARG A 12 -1.24 6.44 4.01
C ARG A 12 0.23 6.53 3.64
N SER A 13 1.13 6.52 4.62
CA SER A 13 2.57 6.58 4.40
C SER A 13 3.06 5.39 3.56
N ILE A 14 2.59 4.18 3.85
CA ILE A 14 2.89 2.98 3.04
C ILE A 14 2.34 3.14 1.63
N SER A 15 1.10 3.63 1.50
CA SER A 15 0.47 3.83 0.20
C SER A 15 1.20 4.85 -0.67
N ASP A 16 1.66 5.97 -0.10
CA ASP A 16 2.46 6.96 -0.83
C ASP A 16 3.81 6.35 -1.25
N LEU A 17 4.45 5.56 -0.38
CA LEU A 17 5.69 4.86 -0.75
C LEU A 17 5.49 3.89 -1.91
N LEU A 18 4.39 3.14 -1.96
CA LEU A 18 4.10 2.23 -3.06
C LEU A 18 4.04 2.94 -4.41
N VAL A 19 3.49 4.14 -4.45
CA VAL A 19 3.33 4.90 -5.68
C VAL A 19 4.63 5.60 -6.07
N TYR A 20 5.28 6.28 -5.12
CA TYR A 20 6.38 7.19 -5.44
C TYR A 20 7.76 6.55 -5.27
N LYS A 21 7.94 5.65 -4.30
CA LYS A 21 9.24 5.03 -3.96
C LYS A 21 9.09 3.56 -3.53
N PRO A 22 8.64 2.67 -4.42
CA PRO A 22 8.29 1.29 -4.10
C PRO A 22 9.46 0.50 -3.51
N GLU A 23 10.71 0.88 -3.79
CA GLU A 23 11.92 0.29 -3.23
C GLU A 23 12.00 0.37 -1.70
N PHE A 24 11.33 1.35 -1.08
CA PHE A 24 11.26 1.51 0.38
C PHE A 24 9.97 0.96 0.98
N ALA A 25 8.93 0.74 0.18
CA ALA A 25 7.61 0.34 0.64
C ALA A 25 7.64 -0.99 1.41
N GLY A 26 8.44 -1.96 0.96
CA GLY A 26 8.55 -3.27 1.61
C GLY A 26 9.10 -3.19 3.03
N LYS A 27 10.15 -2.41 3.24
CA LYS A 27 10.71 -2.20 4.59
C LYS A 27 9.72 -1.48 5.50
N ALA A 28 9.12 -0.40 5.02
CA ALA A 28 8.13 0.38 5.78
C ALA A 28 6.92 -0.48 6.20
N MET A 29 6.49 -1.38 5.32
CA MET A 29 5.41 -2.31 5.62
C MET A 29 5.80 -3.35 6.69
N ILE A 30 7.00 -3.93 6.61
CA ILE A 30 7.52 -4.86 7.63
C ILE A 30 7.62 -4.15 8.99
N ASP A 31 8.15 -2.93 9.02
CA ASP A 31 8.27 -2.13 10.24
C ASP A 31 6.88 -1.83 10.84
N ALA A 32 5.89 -1.52 10.00
CA ALA A 32 4.50 -1.33 10.43
C ALA A 32 3.89 -2.60 11.02
N ILE A 33 4.06 -3.75 10.37
CA ILE A 33 3.57 -5.05 10.86
C ILE A 33 4.23 -5.44 12.18
N ASN A 34 5.54 -5.23 12.31
CA ASN A 34 6.28 -5.50 13.54
C ASN A 34 5.86 -4.58 14.69
N SER A 35 5.46 -3.34 14.38
CA SER A 35 4.96 -2.39 15.39
C SER A 35 3.58 -2.75 15.95
N ASP A 36 2.73 -3.38 15.14
CA ASP A 36 1.38 -3.81 15.52
C ASP A 36 0.92 -4.93 14.58
N SER A 37 0.86 -6.15 15.09
CA SER A 37 0.52 -7.33 14.31
C SER A 37 -0.87 -7.27 13.68
N ARG A 38 -1.80 -6.45 14.23
CA ARG A 38 -3.14 -6.25 13.65
C ARG A 38 -3.09 -5.54 12.30
N LYS A 39 -1.98 -4.86 11.99
CA LYS A 39 -1.76 -4.24 10.68
C LYS A 39 -1.44 -5.27 9.60
N ARG A 40 -1.03 -6.49 9.97
CA ARG A 40 -0.80 -7.59 9.02
C ARG A 40 -2.06 -7.88 8.22
N ASP A 41 -3.19 -8.08 8.90
CA ASP A 41 -4.48 -8.38 8.25
C ASP A 41 -4.95 -7.24 7.32
N LEU A 42 -4.57 -6.00 7.64
CA LEU A 42 -4.89 -4.82 6.82
C LEU A 42 -4.00 -4.70 5.57
N LEU A 43 -2.85 -5.34 5.57
CA LEU A 43 -1.76 -5.12 4.61
C LEU A 43 -1.35 -6.38 3.84
N GLU A 44 -1.84 -7.56 4.21
CA GLU A 44 -1.41 -8.86 3.70
C GLU A 44 -1.42 -8.92 2.16
N ASN A 45 -2.54 -8.55 1.53
CA ASN A 45 -2.67 -8.54 0.07
C ASN A 45 -1.64 -7.64 -0.64
N ILE A 46 -1.22 -6.56 0.02
CA ILE A 46 -0.24 -5.62 -0.54
C ILE A 46 1.19 -6.09 -0.22
N ALA A 47 1.41 -6.78 0.90
CA ALA A 47 2.72 -7.30 1.29
C ALA A 47 3.28 -8.26 0.25
N ASP A 48 2.47 -9.24 -0.17
CA ASP A 48 2.84 -10.23 -1.18
C ASP A 48 3.13 -9.57 -2.54
N PHE A 49 2.36 -8.54 -2.89
CA PHE A 49 2.59 -7.76 -4.10
C PHE A 49 3.96 -7.05 -4.09
N ILE A 50 4.33 -6.42 -2.98
CA ILE A 50 5.62 -5.73 -2.89
C ILE A 50 6.78 -6.73 -3.03
N GLU A 51 6.71 -7.87 -2.33
CA GLU A 51 7.77 -8.87 -2.39
C GLU A 51 7.98 -9.40 -3.81
N THR A 52 6.89 -9.63 -4.55
CA THR A 52 6.94 -10.14 -5.93
C THR A 52 7.35 -9.07 -6.95
N LYS A 53 7.16 -7.78 -6.66
CA LYS A 53 7.41 -6.68 -7.60
C LYS A 53 8.57 -5.74 -7.24
N LYS A 54 9.32 -6.06 -6.18
CA LYS A 54 10.48 -5.28 -5.69
C LYS A 54 11.55 -4.95 -6.74
N TYR A 55 11.61 -5.71 -7.84
CA TYR A 55 12.55 -5.54 -8.95
C TYR A 55 11.87 -5.26 -10.30
N SER A 56 10.61 -4.79 -10.29
CA SER A 56 9.96 -4.42 -11.54
C SER A 56 10.66 -3.19 -12.15
N ASN A 57 11.27 -3.37 -13.32
CA ASN A 57 11.90 -2.28 -14.07
C ASN A 57 10.88 -1.47 -14.90
N ASN A 58 9.61 -1.91 -14.97
CA ASN A 58 8.55 -1.23 -15.69
C ASN A 58 7.55 -0.58 -14.72
N ARG A 59 7.66 0.75 -14.58
CA ARG A 59 6.84 1.55 -13.67
C ARG A 59 5.36 1.56 -14.06
N GLU A 60 5.04 1.65 -15.34
CA GLU A 60 3.64 1.71 -15.80
C GLU A 60 2.92 0.39 -15.50
N GLN A 61 3.56 -0.73 -15.86
CA GLN A 61 3.03 -2.07 -15.55
C GLN A 61 2.87 -2.27 -14.04
N TYR A 62 3.86 -1.83 -13.25
CA TYR A 62 3.79 -1.91 -11.79
C TYR A 62 2.56 -1.16 -11.24
N LEU A 63 2.28 0.05 -11.73
CA LEU A 63 1.14 0.85 -11.26
C LEU A 63 -0.21 0.25 -11.65
N ILE A 64 -0.31 -0.34 -12.84
CA ILE A 64 -1.51 -1.08 -13.27
C ILE A 64 -1.76 -2.28 -12.35
N GLU A 65 -0.72 -3.06 -12.06
CA GLU A 65 -0.84 -4.21 -11.16
C GLU A 65 -1.14 -3.78 -9.72
N LEU A 66 -0.50 -2.73 -9.22
CA LEU A 66 -0.77 -2.16 -7.90
C LEU A 66 -2.24 -1.71 -7.78
N LYS A 67 -2.78 -1.06 -8.81
CA LYS A 67 -4.20 -0.68 -8.87
C LYS A 67 -5.09 -1.92 -8.74
N ASN A 68 -4.77 -3.00 -9.45
CA ASN A 68 -5.54 -4.25 -9.39
C ASN A 68 -5.49 -4.89 -7.99
N GLU A 69 -4.35 -4.85 -7.30
CA GLU A 69 -4.23 -5.36 -5.93
C GLU A 69 -5.05 -4.53 -4.93
N ILE A 70 -5.06 -3.21 -5.09
CA ILE A 70 -5.86 -2.32 -4.23
C ILE A 70 -7.36 -2.61 -4.37
N GLU A 71 -7.84 -2.97 -5.56
CA GLU A 71 -9.24 -3.35 -5.75
C GLU A 71 -9.64 -4.62 -4.98
N LYS A 72 -8.68 -5.53 -4.69
CA LYS A 72 -8.93 -6.76 -3.93
C LYS A 72 -9.06 -6.53 -2.42
N ILE A 73 -8.64 -5.37 -1.91
CA ILE A 73 -8.76 -5.01 -0.49
C ILE A 73 -10.24 -5.04 -0.07
N GLN A 74 -10.59 -5.87 0.92
CA GLN A 74 -11.98 -5.99 1.37
C GLN A 74 -12.41 -4.84 2.28
N ASN A 75 -11.48 -4.30 3.07
CA ASN A 75 -11.76 -3.16 3.94
C ASN A 75 -11.88 -1.87 3.12
N LYS A 76 -13.10 -1.32 3.04
CA LYS A 76 -13.39 -0.09 2.29
C LYS A 76 -12.52 1.09 2.73
N GLU A 77 -12.32 1.29 4.02
CA GLU A 77 -11.56 2.44 4.54
C GLU A 77 -10.08 2.34 4.17
N VAL A 78 -9.49 1.14 4.23
CA VAL A 78 -8.12 0.88 3.74
C VAL A 78 -8.04 1.10 2.23
N LYS A 79 -9.01 0.57 1.46
CA LYS A 79 -9.05 0.72 0.01
C LYS A 79 -9.04 2.19 -0.41
N GLU A 80 -9.87 3.03 0.22
CA GLU A 80 -9.92 4.46 -0.09
C GLU A 80 -8.60 5.17 0.19
N ILE A 81 -7.93 4.86 1.31
CA ILE A 81 -6.60 5.41 1.62
C ILE A 81 -5.60 5.10 0.49
N PHE A 82 -5.63 3.86 0.00
CA PHE A 82 -4.72 3.43 -1.06
C PHE A 82 -5.06 4.02 -2.43
N LYS A 83 -6.35 4.13 -2.76
CA LYS A 83 -6.82 4.75 -4.01
C LYS A 83 -6.42 6.22 -4.09
N LEU A 84 -6.54 6.97 -2.98
CA LEU A 84 -6.21 8.39 -2.95
C LEU A 84 -4.76 8.66 -3.35
N SER A 85 -3.81 7.85 -2.88
CA SER A 85 -2.40 8.04 -3.21
C SER A 85 -2.10 7.75 -4.69
N LEU A 86 -2.82 6.79 -5.28
CA LEU A 86 -2.74 6.50 -6.73
C LEU A 86 -3.39 7.56 -7.60
N SER A 87 -4.49 8.17 -7.16
CA SER A 87 -5.17 9.22 -7.93
C SER A 87 -4.37 10.51 -7.96
N THR A 88 -3.69 10.88 -6.87
CA THR A 88 -2.83 12.08 -6.82
C THR A 88 -1.71 12.03 -7.86
N MET A 89 -1.23 10.85 -8.24
CA MET A 89 -0.22 10.71 -9.30
C MET A 89 -0.78 10.97 -10.71
N ASN A 90 -2.07 10.75 -10.95
CA ASN A 90 -2.68 10.95 -12.28
C ASN A 90 -3.07 12.41 -12.55
N GLU A 91 -2.89 13.31 -11.58
CA GLU A 91 -3.19 14.74 -11.69
C GLU A 91 -1.93 15.61 -11.91
N ASP A 92 -0.73 15.00 -11.91
CA ASP A 92 0.56 15.61 -12.28
C ASP A 92 1.02 15.12 -13.68
#